data_AF-A0A820K6G4-F1
#
_entry.id   AF-A0A820K6G4-F1
#
_cell.length_a   1.000
_cell.length_b   1.000
_cell.length_c   1.000
_cell.angle_alpha   90.00
_cell.angle_beta   90.00
_cell.angle_gamma   90.00
#
_symmetry.space_group_name_H-M   'P 1'
#
loop_
_entity.id
_entity.type
_entity.pdbx_description
1 polymer ?
#
loop_
_entity_poly.entity_id
_entity_poly.type
_entity_poly.pdbx_seq_one_letter_code
_entity_poly.pdbx_strand_id
1 'polypeptide(L)'
;MTIDTIQHEFLHALGFPHEQTRLERDTYVKVLYENIQPNKKHNFDKDPQGSILSFGLPYDFNSIMHYTSDSFSTNGLPVMVPASPNDKSWRYTMGA
;
A
#
# COMPACT_ATOMS: atom_id res chain seq x y z
N MET A 1 -18.40 -9.24 -1.47
CA MET A 1 -18.29 -7.90 -0.88
C MET A 1 -18.35 -8.08 0.62
N THR A 2 -17.28 -7.68 1.29
CA THR A 2 -17.06 -7.83 2.73
C THR A 2 -17.16 -6.45 3.40
N ILE A 3 -17.23 -6.40 4.74
CA ILE A 3 -17.36 -5.13 5.48
C ILE A 3 -16.12 -4.24 5.25
N ASP A 4 -14.94 -4.85 5.22
CA ASP A 4 -13.65 -4.22 4.90
C ASP A 4 -13.67 -3.58 3.50
N THR A 5 -14.17 -4.27 2.47
CA THR A 5 -14.31 -3.66 1.13
C THR A 5 -15.20 -2.41 1.19
N ILE A 6 -16.32 -2.46 1.90
CA ILE A 6 -17.24 -1.31 2.01
C ILE A 6 -16.56 -0.13 2.71
N GLN A 7 -15.82 -0.40 3.78
CA GLN A 7 -15.07 0.61 4.53
C GLN A 7 -13.96 1.24 3.67
N HIS A 8 -13.22 0.43 2.90
CA HIS A 8 -12.17 0.89 1.98
C HIS A 8 -12.73 1.88 0.94
N GLU A 9 -13.80 1.48 0.24
CA GLU A 9 -14.42 2.32 -0.79
C GLU A 9 -15.08 3.57 -0.20
N PHE A 10 -15.62 3.48 1.02
CA PHE A 10 -16.16 4.64 1.71
C PHE A 10 -15.06 5.65 2.08
N LEU A 11 -13.88 5.19 2.52
CA LEU A 11 -12.73 6.06 2.78
C LEU A 11 -12.19 6.70 1.50
N HIS A 12 -12.18 5.98 0.38
CA HIS A 12 -11.91 6.58 -0.93
C HIS A 12 -12.89 7.71 -1.25
N ALA A 13 -14.18 7.50 -1.01
CA ALA A 13 -15.21 8.55 -1.23
C ALA A 13 -15.01 9.77 -0.32
N LEU A 14 -14.40 9.60 0.86
CA LEU A 14 -14.01 10.69 1.77
C LEU A 14 -12.69 11.37 1.38
N GLY A 15 -12.00 10.89 0.34
CA GLY A 15 -10.77 11.47 -0.17
C GLY A 15 -9.49 10.84 0.38
N PHE A 16 -9.55 9.67 1.02
CA PHE A 16 -8.36 8.93 1.43
C PHE A 16 -7.78 8.14 0.25
N PRO A 17 -6.54 8.43 -0.17
CA PRO A 17 -5.83 7.60 -1.15
C PRO A 17 -5.23 6.37 -0.49
N HIS A 18 -4.62 5.49 -1.29
CA HIS A 18 -3.98 4.30 -0.75
C HIS A 18 -2.72 4.62 0.06
N GLU A 19 -2.53 3.92 1.18
CA GLU A 19 -1.41 4.16 2.10
C GLU A 19 -0.04 3.96 1.42
N GLN A 20 0.09 2.98 0.50
CA GLN A 20 1.34 2.75 -0.23
C GLN A 20 1.69 3.83 -1.25
N THR A 21 0.82 4.81 -1.48
CA THR A 21 1.08 5.94 -2.39
C THR A 21 1.66 7.16 -1.66
N ARG A 22 1.83 7.11 -0.33
CA ARG A 22 2.48 8.17 0.47
C ARG A 22 3.87 8.55 -0.06
N LEU A 23 4.22 9.83 0.03
CA LEU A 23 5.49 10.36 -0.49
C LEU A 23 6.72 9.70 0.17
N GLU A 24 6.60 9.43 1.47
CA GLU A 24 7.64 8.84 2.31
C GLU A 24 7.60 7.30 2.35
N ARG A 25 6.71 6.65 1.59
CA ARG A 25 6.50 5.19 1.63
C ARG A 25 7.79 4.39 1.43
N ASP A 26 8.75 4.91 0.66
CA ASP A 26 10.03 4.23 0.40
C ASP A 26 10.93 4.09 1.66
N THR A 27 10.62 4.82 2.74
CA THR A 27 11.27 4.63 4.05
C THR A 27 10.71 3.44 4.84
N TYR A 28 9.51 2.98 4.48
CA TYR A 28 8.78 1.90 5.16
C TYR A 28 8.70 0.62 4.31
N VAL A 29 8.50 0.77 3.00
CA VAL A 29 8.35 -0.34 2.04
C VAL A 29 9.24 -0.17 0.81
N LYS A 30 9.59 -1.28 0.18
CA LYS A 30 10.21 -1.36 -1.15
C LYS A 30 9.21 -1.99 -2.10
N VAL A 31 9.03 -1.34 -3.25
CA VAL A 31 8.18 -1.84 -4.34
C VAL A 31 9.06 -2.61 -5.34
N LEU A 32 8.78 -3.90 -5.53
CA LEU A 32 9.43 -4.81 -6.46
C LEU A 32 8.72 -4.77 -7.81
N TYR A 33 9.03 -3.74 -8.61
CA TYR A 33 8.35 -3.45 -9.88
C TYR A 33 8.43 -4.58 -10.93
N GLU A 34 9.41 -5.47 -10.80
CA GLU A 34 9.57 -6.68 -11.60
C GLU A 34 8.45 -7.72 -11.37
N ASN A 35 7.83 -7.70 -10.18
CA ASN A 35 6.76 -8.64 -9.82
C ASN A 35 5.38 -8.09 -10.20
N ILE A 36 5.26 -6.83 -10.64
CA ILE A 36 3.97 -6.18 -10.91
C ILE A 36 3.52 -6.45 -12.35
N GLN A 37 2.24 -6.76 -12.52
CA GLN A 37 1.60 -6.76 -13.84
C GLN A 37 1.92 -5.45 -14.61
N PRO A 38 2.43 -5.50 -15.85
CA PRO A 38 2.93 -4.31 -16.54
C PRO A 38 1.94 -3.14 -16.62
N ASN A 39 0.65 -3.42 -16.80
CA ASN A 39 -0.43 -2.43 -16.88
C ASN A 39 -0.93 -1.95 -15.51
N LYS A 40 -0.37 -2.43 -14.39
CA LYS A 40 -0.76 -2.06 -13.01
C LYS A 40 0.34 -1.31 -12.25
N LYS A 41 1.49 -1.07 -12.87
CA LYS A 41 2.62 -0.34 -12.22
C LYS A 41 2.23 1.04 -11.70
N HIS A 42 1.35 1.74 -12.41
CA HIS A 42 0.88 3.07 -12.02
C HIS A 42 0.10 3.08 -10.69
N ASN A 43 -0.47 1.95 -10.26
CA ASN A 43 -1.16 1.85 -8.96
C ASN A 43 -0.21 1.97 -7.76
N PHE A 44 1.10 1.94 -8.01
CA PHE A 44 2.16 2.06 -7.01
C PHE A 44 2.91 3.39 -7.16
N ASP A 45 2.46 4.30 -8.01
CA ASP A 45 3.06 5.63 -8.10
C ASP A 45 2.79 6.39 -6.81
N LYS A 46 3.79 7.17 -6.36
CA LYS A 46 3.62 8.05 -5.20
C LYS A 46 2.73 9.21 -5.61
N ASP A 47 1.85 9.65 -4.73
CA ASP A 47 1.07 10.86 -4.95
C ASP A 47 2.00 12.09 -4.95
N PRO A 48 2.24 12.74 -6.10
CA PRO A 48 3.24 13.80 -6.22
C PRO A 48 2.80 15.12 -5.57
N GLN A 49 1.52 15.29 -5.25
CA GLN A 49 0.99 16.57 -4.77
C GLN A 49 1.04 16.72 -3.24
N GLY A 50 1.46 15.67 -2.51
CA GLY A 50 1.36 15.67 -1.06
C GLY A 50 -0.09 15.79 -0.56
N SER A 51 -1.07 15.47 -1.42
CA SER A 51 -2.50 15.43 -1.08
C SER A 51 -2.81 14.41 0.01
N ILE A 52 -1.90 13.46 0.21
CA ILE A 52 -1.93 12.54 1.34
C ILE A 52 -1.46 13.29 2.58
N LEU A 53 -2.40 13.91 3.26
CA LEU A 53 -2.18 14.40 4.60
C LEU A 53 -1.96 13.18 5.49
N SER A 54 -0.73 12.97 5.93
CA SER A 54 -0.44 12.01 7.00
C SER A 54 -1.15 12.37 8.30
N PHE A 55 -1.62 13.62 8.43
CA PHE A 55 -2.16 14.19 9.66
C PHE A 55 -1.20 14.04 10.85
N GLY A 56 0.11 13.91 10.59
CA GLY A 56 1.13 13.62 11.59
C GLY A 56 1.14 12.16 12.08
N LEU A 57 0.33 11.27 11.49
CA LEU A 57 0.30 9.85 11.81
C LEU A 57 1.45 9.10 11.12
N PRO A 58 2.01 8.08 11.80
CA PRO A 58 3.00 7.20 11.21
C PRO A 58 2.41 6.44 10.01
N TYR A 59 3.30 5.86 9.20
CA TYR A 59 2.90 4.93 8.15
C TYR A 59 2.27 3.68 8.75
N ASP A 60 1.07 3.31 8.29
CA ASP A 60 0.32 2.20 8.86
C ASP A 60 0.23 1.01 7.91
N PHE A 61 1.05 -0.02 8.17
CA PHE A 61 1.01 -1.27 7.41
C PHE A 61 -0.37 -1.95 7.48
N ASN A 62 -1.10 -1.82 8.59
CA ASN A 62 -2.43 -2.42 8.80
C ASN A 62 -3.57 -1.55 8.27
N SER A 63 -3.27 -0.42 7.63
CA SER A 63 -4.30 0.46 7.11
C SER A 63 -5.18 -0.31 6.16
N ILE A 64 -6.50 -0.16 6.30
CA ILE A 64 -7.47 -0.69 5.35
C ILE A 64 -7.25 -0.13 3.94
N MET A 65 -6.56 1.01 3.84
CA MET A 65 -6.18 1.65 2.57
C MET A 65 -4.82 1.17 2.03
N HIS A 66 -4.14 0.27 2.72
CA HIS A 66 -2.88 -0.30 2.26
C HIS A 66 -3.15 -1.54 1.41
N TYR A 67 -2.50 -1.66 0.26
CA TYR A 67 -2.57 -2.90 -0.53
C TYR A 67 -1.93 -4.09 0.17
N THR A 68 -2.42 -5.29 -0.13
CA THR A 68 -1.74 -6.51 0.27
C THR A 68 -0.34 -6.59 -0.36
N SER A 69 0.56 -7.32 0.29
CA SER A 69 1.95 -7.41 -0.16
C SER A 69 2.12 -7.98 -1.58
N ASP A 70 1.14 -8.71 -2.10
CA ASP A 70 1.12 -9.39 -3.39
C ASP A 70 0.10 -8.81 -4.39
N SER A 71 -0.53 -7.69 -4.04
CA SER A 71 -1.50 -7.02 -4.91
C SER A 71 -0.94 -6.77 -6.32
N PHE A 72 -1.67 -7.21 -7.34
CA PHE A 72 -1.26 -7.12 -8.75
C PHE A 72 0.03 -7.85 -9.11
N SER A 73 0.43 -8.86 -8.33
CA SER A 73 1.56 -9.72 -8.66
C SER A 73 1.34 -10.47 -9.98
N THR A 74 2.42 -10.69 -10.73
CA THR A 74 2.43 -11.48 -11.97
C THR A 74 2.86 -12.93 -11.75
N ASN A 75 3.45 -13.24 -10.59
CA ASN A 75 4.13 -14.51 -10.32
C ASN A 75 3.82 -15.06 -8.92
N GLY A 76 2.89 -14.44 -8.20
CA GLY A 76 2.55 -14.80 -6.81
C GLY A 76 3.64 -14.44 -5.80
N LEU A 77 4.72 -13.78 -6.22
CA LEU A 77 5.73 -13.23 -5.32
C LEU A 77 5.28 -11.86 -4.80
N PRO A 78 5.78 -11.44 -3.62
CA PRO A 78 5.48 -10.12 -3.08
C PRO A 78 5.86 -8.99 -4.05
N VAL A 79 4.96 -8.03 -4.19
CA VAL A 79 5.17 -6.75 -4.85
C VAL A 79 5.72 -5.71 -3.85
N MET A 80 5.33 -5.79 -2.58
CA MET A 80 5.84 -4.90 -1.53
C MET A 80 6.47 -5.69 -0.39
N VAL A 81 7.61 -5.21 0.10
CA VAL A 81 8.32 -5.75 1.26
C VAL A 81 8.78 -4.59 2.17
N PRO A 82 8.95 -4.76 3.48
CA PRO A 82 9.48 -3.70 4.33
C PRO A 82 10.87 -3.26 3.90
N ALA A 83 11.14 -1.98 4.07
CA ALA A 83 12.47 -1.43 3.89
C ALA A 83 13.44 -1.95 4.98
N SER A 84 12.94 -2.19 6.19
CA SER A 84 13.71 -2.76 7.32
C SER A 84 13.66 -4.29 7.33
N PRO A 85 14.81 -4.99 7.24
CA PRO A 85 14.86 -6.45 7.19
C PRO A 85 14.48 -7.16 8.51
N ASN A 86 14.33 -6.41 9.61
CA ASN A 86 14.04 -6.97 10.94
C ASN A 86 12.54 -7.08 11.23
N ASP A 87 11.68 -6.40 10.46
CA ASP A 87 10.23 -6.61 10.56
C ASP A 87 9.86 -7.83 9.73
N LYS A 88 9.33 -8.87 10.38
CA LYS A 88 8.83 -10.10 9.73
C LYS A 88 7.31 -10.24 9.80
N SER A 89 6.63 -9.36 10.52
CA SER A 89 5.16 -9.37 10.67
C SER A 89 4.43 -8.85 9.43
N TRP A 90 5.11 -8.07 8.60
CA TRP A 90 4.57 -7.39 7.42
C TRP A 90 3.71 -8.23 6.47
N ARG A 91 4.03 -9.53 6.31
CA ARG A 91 3.25 -10.43 5.44
C ARG A 91 1.82 -10.67 5.92
N TYR A 92 1.56 -10.43 7.20
CA TYR A 92 0.27 -10.63 7.86
C TYR A 92 -0.39 -9.32 8.25
N THR A 93 0.28 -8.18 8.03
CA THR A 93 -0.21 -6.85 8.40
C THR A 93 -0.48 -5.97 7.19
N MET A 94 0.20 -6.17 6.06
CA MET A 94 -0.07 -5.40 4.84
C MET A 94 -1.39 -5.81 4.20
N GLY A 95 -2.35 -4.88 4.24
CA GLY A 95 -3.68 -5.04 3.67
C GLY A 95 -4.60 -5.88 4.55
N ALA A 96 -5.85 -5.44 4.63
CA ALA A 96 -6.99 -6.20 5.16
C ALA A 96 -7.69 -6.94 4.01
#